data_AF-A0A359EI70-F1
#
_entry.id   AF-A0A359EI70-F1
#
_cell.length_a   1.000
_cell.length_b   1.000
_cell.length_c   1.000
_cell.angle_alpha   90.00
_cell.angle_beta   90.00
_cell.angle_gamma   90.00
#
_symmetry.space_group_name_H-M   'P 1'
#
loop_
_entity.id
_entity.type
_entity.pdbx_description
1 polymer ?
#
loop_
_entity_poly.entity_id
_entity_poly.type
_entity_poly.pdbx_seq_one_letter_code
_entity_poly.pdbx_strand_id
1 'polypeptide(L)'
;MKGDFTRNTYKKRKHYSRVLMQQGRVQVDADWNEQIDIDVHIDRTARRDIIGHCGGPQGLAPDGTPLAGFEITPQGGNLRISAGRYYVDGILVENETAHLFTAQPDFRSAALPTAPGNYLIYLDVWERHLTALEDPEIREVALGGPDTATRARVLGQVKWQAISDDDECNDFGPGWVPEGANSTGRLAARAEPDPPGTKPCIVPEDA
;
A
#
# COMPACT_ATOMS: atom_id res chain seq x y z
N MET A 1 -7.48 -8.00 -5.06
CA MET A 1 -8.63 -7.21 -4.58
C MET A 1 -9.56 -8.18 -3.86
N LYS A 2 -9.91 -7.90 -2.60
CA LYS A 2 -10.72 -8.71 -1.68
C LYS A 2 -12.09 -8.05 -1.47
N GLY A 3 -12.86 -7.87 -2.53
CA GLY A 3 -14.20 -7.26 -2.45
C GLY A 3 -15.08 -7.75 -3.59
N ASP A 4 -16.39 -7.75 -3.37
CA ASP A 4 -17.37 -8.05 -4.40
C ASP A 4 -17.72 -6.76 -5.13
N PHE A 5 -17.25 -6.64 -6.38
CA PHE A 5 -17.49 -5.49 -7.24
C PHE A 5 -18.25 -5.98 -8.46
N THR A 6 -19.33 -5.29 -8.83
CA THR A 6 -20.17 -5.70 -9.97
C THR A 6 -19.34 -5.87 -11.24
N ARG A 7 -18.37 -4.97 -11.45
CA ARG A 7 -17.34 -5.02 -12.51
C ARG A 7 -16.32 -3.90 -12.31
N ASN A 8 -15.11 -4.12 -12.81
CA ASN A 8 -14.14 -3.04 -13.01
C ASN A 8 -14.16 -2.60 -14.50
N THR A 9 -14.67 -1.40 -14.74
CA THR A 9 -14.85 -0.83 -16.09
C THR A 9 -13.67 0.04 -16.53
N TYR A 10 -12.82 0.49 -15.60
CA TYR A 10 -11.68 1.34 -15.92
C TYR A 10 -10.73 0.68 -16.91
N LYS A 11 -10.41 1.42 -17.99
CA LYS A 11 -9.43 1.02 -19.01
C LYS A 11 -8.53 2.21 -19.34
N LYS A 12 -7.28 2.18 -18.86
CA LYS A 12 -6.25 3.19 -19.17
C LYS A 12 -6.19 3.58 -20.65
N ARG A 13 -6.22 2.60 -21.56
CA ARG A 13 -6.14 2.81 -23.03
C ARG A 13 -7.34 3.54 -23.67
N LYS A 14 -8.44 3.73 -22.93
CA LYS A 14 -9.62 4.46 -23.43
C LYS A 14 -9.51 5.97 -23.24
N HIS A 15 -8.59 6.43 -22.40
CA HIS A 15 -8.32 7.86 -22.14
C HIS A 15 -9.58 8.64 -21.72
N TYR A 16 -10.48 8.03 -20.94
CA TYR A 16 -11.59 8.75 -20.32
C TYR A 16 -11.06 9.70 -19.25
N SER A 17 -11.63 10.90 -19.20
CA SER A 17 -11.25 11.93 -18.21
C SER A 17 -12.25 12.06 -17.06
N ARG A 18 -13.47 11.53 -17.21
CA ARG A 18 -14.53 11.50 -16.18
C ARG A 18 -15.68 10.61 -16.59
N VAL A 19 -16.49 10.20 -15.61
CA VAL A 19 -17.78 9.54 -15.76
C VAL A 19 -18.90 10.59 -15.71
N LEU A 20 -19.90 10.47 -16.58
CA LEU A 20 -21.02 11.42 -16.69
C LEU A 20 -22.34 10.73 -16.38
N MET A 21 -22.96 11.13 -15.27
CA MET A 21 -24.28 10.62 -14.87
C MET A 21 -25.36 11.12 -15.83
N GLN A 22 -26.22 10.21 -16.27
CA GLN A 22 -27.36 10.52 -17.13
C GLN A 22 -28.65 10.59 -16.33
N GLN A 23 -29.48 11.60 -16.62
CA GLN A 23 -30.77 11.76 -15.98
C GLN A 23 -31.66 10.51 -16.15
N GLY A 24 -32.25 10.04 -15.04
CA GLY A 24 -33.18 8.91 -15.04
C GLY A 24 -32.54 7.54 -15.22
N ARG A 25 -31.21 7.43 -15.14
CA ARG A 25 -30.49 6.14 -15.16
C ARG A 25 -30.14 5.67 -13.75
N VAL A 26 -30.05 4.36 -13.58
CA VAL A 26 -29.62 3.71 -12.33
C VAL A 26 -28.11 3.87 -12.20
N GLN A 27 -27.63 4.23 -11.01
CA GLN A 27 -26.21 4.29 -10.70
C GLN A 27 -25.75 2.93 -10.19
N VAL A 28 -24.54 2.52 -10.58
CA VAL A 28 -23.89 1.31 -10.04
C VAL A 28 -22.55 1.66 -9.41
N ASP A 29 -22.07 0.80 -8.51
CA ASP A 29 -20.76 0.94 -7.85
C ASP A 29 -19.61 1.14 -8.87
N ALA A 30 -19.70 0.47 -10.03
CA ALA A 30 -18.73 0.57 -11.10
C ALA A 30 -18.55 2.00 -11.63
N ASP A 31 -19.62 2.82 -11.68
CA ASP A 31 -19.55 4.20 -12.18
C ASP A 31 -18.70 5.07 -11.24
N TRP A 32 -18.88 4.90 -9.93
CA TRP A 32 -18.08 5.59 -8.91
C TRP A 32 -16.62 5.10 -8.93
N ASN A 33 -16.43 3.78 -8.92
CA ASN A 33 -15.10 3.18 -8.88
C ASN A 33 -14.28 3.58 -10.12
N GLU A 34 -14.90 3.62 -11.30
CA GLU A 34 -14.22 4.07 -12.52
C GLU A 34 -13.83 5.56 -12.46
N GLN A 35 -14.67 6.43 -11.90
CA GLN A 35 -14.30 7.84 -11.71
C GLN A 35 -13.06 7.97 -10.81
N ILE A 36 -13.01 7.26 -9.69
CA ILE A 36 -11.85 7.29 -8.78
C ILE A 36 -10.61 6.71 -9.46
N ASP A 37 -10.73 5.60 -10.18
CA ASP A 37 -9.60 5.01 -10.92
C ASP A 37 -9.05 5.97 -12.00
N ILE A 38 -9.92 6.73 -12.67
CA ILE A 38 -9.52 7.78 -13.62
C ILE A 38 -8.74 8.88 -12.90
N ASP A 39 -9.26 9.42 -11.80
CA ASP A 39 -8.64 10.51 -11.06
C ASP A 39 -7.29 10.08 -10.47
N VAL A 40 -7.21 8.89 -9.88
CA VAL A 40 -5.96 8.30 -9.37
C VAL A 40 -4.93 8.12 -10.48
N HIS A 41 -5.35 7.65 -11.66
CA HIS A 41 -4.44 7.50 -12.80
C HIS A 41 -3.88 8.85 -13.25
N ILE A 42 -4.73 9.87 -13.40
CA ILE A 42 -4.33 11.21 -13.84
C ILE A 42 -3.39 11.83 -12.81
N ASP A 43 -3.76 11.80 -11.53
CA ASP A 43 -2.98 12.37 -10.43
C ASP A 43 -1.60 11.72 -10.28
N ARG A 44 -1.52 10.38 -10.25
CA ARG A 44 -0.24 9.66 -10.17
C ARG A 44 0.64 9.90 -11.39
N THR A 45 0.04 9.90 -12.59
CA THR A 45 0.79 10.16 -13.83
C THR A 45 1.35 11.59 -13.82
N ALA A 46 0.53 12.58 -13.48
CA ALA A 46 0.98 13.97 -13.38
C ALA A 46 2.10 14.14 -12.34
N ARG A 47 1.97 13.51 -11.17
CA ARG A 47 3.02 13.55 -10.13
C ARG A 47 4.31 12.89 -10.62
N ARG A 48 4.23 11.74 -11.27
CA ARG A 48 5.40 11.06 -11.85
C ARG A 48 6.07 11.92 -12.93
N ASP A 49 5.29 12.58 -13.79
CA ASP A 49 5.82 13.40 -14.88
C ASP A 49 6.46 14.71 -14.37
N ILE A 50 5.93 15.29 -13.28
CA ILE A 50 6.42 16.56 -12.71
C ILE A 50 7.58 16.33 -11.72
N ILE A 51 7.47 15.35 -10.83
CA ILE A 51 8.44 15.07 -9.76
C ILE A 51 9.56 14.14 -10.26
N GLY A 52 9.22 13.22 -11.18
CA GLY A 52 10.07 12.09 -11.56
C GLY A 52 9.67 10.79 -10.85
N HIS A 53 10.57 9.81 -10.90
CA HIS A 53 10.33 8.48 -10.32
C HIS A 53 10.21 8.49 -8.78
N CYS A 54 10.93 9.38 -8.12
CA CYS A 54 10.91 9.55 -6.67
C CYS A 54 11.20 11.00 -6.29
N GLY A 55 10.63 11.47 -5.19
CA GLY A 55 10.93 12.81 -4.69
C GLY A 55 10.25 13.14 -3.36
N GLY A 56 10.88 14.03 -2.59
CA GLY A 56 10.34 14.58 -1.35
C GLY A 56 10.04 16.08 -1.50
N PRO A 57 8.99 16.61 -0.84
CA PRO A 57 8.73 18.04 -0.83
C PRO A 57 9.86 18.79 -0.13
N GLN A 58 10.35 19.87 -0.75
CA GLN A 58 11.34 20.76 -0.16
C GLN A 58 10.69 21.71 0.86
N GLY A 59 11.46 22.10 1.88
CA GLY A 59 11.05 23.09 2.89
C GLY A 59 10.75 22.48 4.26
N LEU A 60 10.27 23.35 5.16
CA LEU A 60 9.94 23.03 6.54
C LEU A 60 8.44 23.22 6.81
N ALA A 61 7.87 22.39 7.67
CA ALA A 61 6.56 22.59 8.26
C ALA A 61 6.58 23.81 9.20
N PRO A 62 5.41 24.33 9.60
CA PRO A 62 5.32 25.47 10.52
C PRO A 62 6.02 25.25 11.88
N ASP A 63 6.19 24.01 12.29
CA ASP A 63 6.92 23.60 13.51
C ASP A 63 8.44 23.47 13.31
N GLY A 64 8.95 23.77 12.11
CA GLY A 64 10.37 23.69 11.76
C GLY A 64 10.86 22.31 11.35
N THR A 65 9.98 21.29 11.25
CA THR A 65 10.37 19.95 10.80
C THR A 65 10.47 19.86 9.27
N PRO A 66 11.39 19.07 8.69
CA PRO A 66 11.44 18.87 7.24
C PRO A 66 10.15 18.26 6.68
N LEU A 67 9.67 18.79 5.55
CA LEU A 67 8.49 18.23 4.88
C LEU A 67 8.80 16.87 4.22
N ALA A 68 10.02 16.67 3.75
CA ALA A 68 10.49 15.41 3.20
C ALA A 68 10.71 14.39 4.32
N GLY A 69 10.08 13.23 4.18
CA GLY A 69 10.23 12.10 5.11
C GLY A 69 11.18 11.01 4.60
N PHE A 70 11.25 9.93 5.38
CA PHE A 70 12.00 8.72 5.04
C PHE A 70 13.52 8.89 4.93
N GLU A 71 14.07 9.95 5.51
CA GLU A 71 15.52 10.10 5.69
C GLU A 71 16.02 9.04 6.67
N ILE A 72 17.09 8.33 6.28
CA ILE A 72 17.69 7.26 7.06
C ILE A 72 18.92 7.78 7.77
N THR A 73 18.90 7.76 9.12
CA THR A 73 20.02 8.22 9.95
C THR A 73 20.42 7.13 10.96
N PRO A 74 21.72 6.87 11.18
CA PRO A 74 22.14 5.88 12.17
C PRO A 74 21.84 6.37 13.59
N GLN A 75 21.27 5.49 14.43
CA GLN A 75 20.95 5.79 15.82
C GLN A 75 21.17 4.55 16.71
N GLY A 76 22.23 4.56 17.52
CA GLY A 76 22.45 3.56 18.57
C GLY A 76 22.53 2.10 18.09
N GLY A 77 23.11 1.84 16.92
CA GLY A 77 23.15 0.51 16.31
C GLY A 77 21.88 0.12 15.54
N ASN A 78 20.94 1.06 15.41
CA ASN A 78 19.75 0.94 14.57
C ASN A 78 19.75 2.06 13.52
N LEU A 79 18.71 2.10 12.69
CA LEU A 79 18.45 3.17 11.73
C LEU A 79 17.17 3.89 12.13
N ARG A 80 17.20 5.22 12.13
CA ARG A 80 16.04 6.08 12.35
C ARG A 80 15.51 6.53 11.00
N ILE A 81 14.20 6.40 10.83
CA ILE A 81 13.43 6.84 9.67
C ILE A 81 12.74 8.16 10.05
N SER A 82 12.95 9.23 9.30
CA SER A 82 12.34 10.53 9.59
C SER A 82 10.83 10.55 9.28
N ALA A 83 10.10 11.40 10.02
CA ALA A 83 8.73 11.78 9.68
C ALA A 83 8.72 12.68 8.44
N GLY A 84 7.60 12.70 7.73
CA GLY A 84 7.36 13.56 6.57
C GLY A 84 6.73 12.78 5.41
N ARG A 85 6.76 13.39 4.23
CA ARG A 85 6.12 12.88 3.01
C ARG A 85 7.16 12.50 1.97
N TYR A 86 6.84 11.50 1.17
CA TYR A 86 7.67 11.08 0.04
C TYR A 86 6.80 10.57 -1.10
N TYR A 87 7.25 10.76 -2.33
CA TYR A 87 6.55 10.28 -3.52
C TYR A 87 7.39 9.19 -4.18
N VAL A 88 6.76 8.05 -4.46
CA VAL A 88 7.35 6.94 -5.22
C VAL A 88 6.41 6.60 -6.35
N ASP A 89 6.88 6.74 -7.58
CA ASP A 89 6.09 6.53 -8.79
C ASP A 89 4.75 7.30 -8.84
N GLY A 90 4.74 8.52 -8.29
CA GLY A 90 3.54 9.35 -8.15
C GLY A 90 2.62 8.98 -6.98
N ILE A 91 2.90 7.89 -6.27
CA ILE A 91 2.18 7.49 -5.05
C ILE A 91 2.73 8.30 -3.87
N LEU A 92 1.85 9.03 -3.18
CA LEU A 92 2.19 9.73 -1.94
C LEU A 92 2.25 8.75 -0.78
N VAL A 93 3.35 8.76 -0.04
CA VAL A 93 3.55 8.03 1.21
C VAL A 93 3.83 9.03 2.32
N GLU A 94 3.18 8.83 3.45
CA GLU A 94 3.27 9.73 4.60
C GLU A 94 3.73 8.93 5.81
N ASN A 95 4.65 9.53 6.56
CA ASN A 95 5.10 9.04 7.85
C ASN A 95 4.89 10.12 8.90
N GLU A 96 3.91 9.93 9.78
CA GLU A 96 3.52 10.93 10.78
C GLU A 96 4.60 11.15 11.86
N THR A 97 5.35 10.09 12.21
CA THR A 97 6.30 10.14 13.32
C THR A 97 7.61 9.43 12.99
N ALA A 98 8.72 10.03 13.43
CA ALA A 98 10.03 9.41 13.28
C ALA A 98 10.11 8.18 14.17
N HIS A 99 10.59 7.07 13.61
CA HIS A 99 10.66 5.79 14.31
C HIS A 99 11.91 5.01 13.90
N LEU A 100 12.27 4.01 14.70
CA LEU A 100 13.38 3.13 14.39
C LEU A 100 12.98 2.14 13.29
N PHE A 101 13.95 1.68 12.49
CA PHE A 101 13.73 0.72 11.41
C PHE A 101 13.07 -0.56 11.90
N THR A 102 13.44 -1.05 13.09
CA THR A 102 12.84 -2.24 13.71
C THR A 102 11.46 -2.00 14.32
N ALA A 103 11.01 -0.74 14.41
CA ALA A 103 9.74 -0.33 15.00
C ALA A 103 8.78 0.28 13.96
N GLN A 104 8.93 -0.11 12.69
CA GLN A 104 8.07 0.34 11.61
C GLN A 104 6.61 -0.09 11.84
N PRO A 105 5.62 0.84 11.81
CA PRO A 105 4.22 0.54 12.14
C PRO A 105 3.62 -0.60 11.30
N ASP A 106 3.93 -0.59 10.01
CA ASP A 106 3.37 -1.55 9.05
C ASP A 106 4.32 -2.70 8.73
N PHE A 107 5.51 -2.78 9.35
CA PHE A 107 6.49 -3.85 9.12
C PHE A 107 6.98 -4.46 10.44
N ARG A 108 6.14 -5.30 11.05
CA ARG A 108 6.37 -5.88 12.39
C ARG A 108 7.59 -6.80 12.49
N SER A 109 8.00 -7.42 11.38
CA SER A 109 9.17 -8.32 11.33
C SER A 109 10.43 -7.62 10.81
N ALA A 110 10.48 -6.28 10.84
CA ALA A 110 11.64 -5.52 10.44
C ALA A 110 12.84 -5.83 11.35
N ALA A 111 13.88 -6.42 10.77
CA ALA A 111 15.15 -6.69 11.44
C ALA A 111 16.29 -6.13 10.58
N LEU A 112 17.31 -5.58 11.22
CA LEU A 112 18.53 -5.16 10.53
C LEU A 112 19.45 -6.36 10.27
N PRO A 113 20.30 -6.29 9.23
CA PRO A 113 21.28 -7.32 8.98
C PRO A 113 22.30 -7.39 10.14
N THR A 114 22.71 -8.61 10.49
CA THR A 114 23.72 -8.86 11.53
C THR A 114 25.11 -9.11 10.96
N ALA A 115 25.20 -9.49 9.69
CA ALA A 115 26.46 -9.68 9.00
C ALA A 115 27.03 -8.33 8.53
N PRO A 116 28.36 -8.15 8.57
CA PRO A 116 28.99 -7.01 7.92
C PRO A 116 28.91 -7.16 6.40
N GLY A 117 28.61 -6.07 5.69
CA GLY A 117 28.50 -6.05 4.24
C GLY A 117 27.93 -4.74 3.72
N ASN A 118 27.84 -4.63 2.40
CA ASN A 118 27.17 -3.53 1.73
C ASN A 118 25.69 -3.86 1.57
N TYR A 119 24.84 -2.88 1.88
CA TYR A 119 23.39 -3.04 1.85
C TYR A 119 22.74 -1.87 1.12
N LEU A 120 21.82 -2.20 0.22
CA LEU A 120 20.90 -1.24 -0.36
C LEU A 120 19.70 -1.08 0.57
N ILE A 121 19.35 0.17 0.88
CA ILE A 121 18.10 0.50 1.57
C ILE A 121 17.14 1.11 0.56
N TYR A 122 15.91 0.60 0.53
CA TYR A 122 14.89 1.06 -0.40
C TYR A 122 13.53 1.19 0.29
N LEU A 123 12.68 2.05 -0.28
CA LEU A 123 11.31 2.26 0.16
C LEU A 123 10.37 1.49 -0.76
N ASP A 124 9.72 0.46 -0.22
CA ASP A 124 8.71 -0.35 -0.91
C ASP A 124 7.32 0.27 -0.68
N VAL A 125 6.64 0.63 -1.76
CA VAL A 125 5.38 1.38 -1.71
C VAL A 125 4.31 0.68 -2.53
N TRP A 126 3.16 0.40 -1.92
CA TRP A 126 2.03 -0.22 -2.60
C TRP A 126 0.70 0.12 -1.94
N GLU A 127 -0.39 -0.19 -2.65
CA GLU A 127 -1.74 -0.13 -2.09
C GLU A 127 -2.18 -1.49 -1.57
N ARG A 128 -2.62 -1.53 -0.32
CA ARG A 128 -3.29 -2.68 0.27
C ARG A 128 -4.79 -2.43 0.32
N HIS A 129 -5.53 -3.44 -0.09
CA HIS A 129 -6.96 -3.50 0.13
C HIS A 129 -7.24 -3.91 1.58
N LEU A 130 -8.01 -3.09 2.29
CA LEU A 130 -8.51 -3.31 3.64
C LEU A 130 -10.02 -3.54 3.63
N THR A 131 -10.45 -4.54 4.40
CA THR A 131 -11.86 -4.87 4.64
C THR A 131 -12.26 -4.53 6.07
N ALA A 132 -13.56 -4.54 6.35
CA ALA A 132 -14.11 -4.36 7.69
C ALA A 132 -13.64 -5.41 8.72
N LEU A 133 -13.01 -6.51 8.30
CA LEU A 133 -12.39 -7.50 9.20
C LEU A 133 -10.99 -7.07 9.65
N GLU A 134 -10.27 -6.33 8.80
CA GLU A 134 -8.93 -5.83 9.09
C GLU A 134 -8.99 -4.48 9.83
N ASP A 135 -10.02 -3.68 9.54
CA ASP A 135 -10.28 -2.40 10.19
C ASP A 135 -11.78 -2.29 10.53
N PRO A 136 -12.16 -2.54 11.80
CA PRO A 136 -13.56 -2.51 12.23
C PRO A 136 -14.23 -1.13 12.07
N GLU A 137 -13.48 -0.04 12.00
CA GLU A 137 -14.02 1.32 11.85
C GLU A 137 -14.63 1.56 10.46
N ILE A 138 -14.34 0.70 9.48
CA ILE A 138 -14.93 0.76 8.15
C ILE A 138 -16.44 0.43 8.18
N ARG A 139 -16.92 -0.32 9.18
CA ARG A 139 -18.33 -0.75 9.27
C ARG A 139 -19.24 0.43 9.54
N GLU A 140 -20.36 0.48 8.82
CA GLU A 140 -21.38 1.50 9.05
C GLU A 140 -22.15 1.20 10.34
N VAL A 141 -21.81 1.90 11.42
CA VAL A 141 -22.41 1.70 12.75
C VAL A 141 -23.89 2.11 12.75
N ALA A 142 -24.27 3.17 12.02
CA ALA A 142 -25.64 3.69 12.05
C ALA A 142 -26.65 2.78 11.36
N LEU A 143 -26.21 1.91 10.45
CA LEU A 143 -27.06 0.95 9.73
C LEU A 143 -26.99 -0.47 10.31
N GLY A 144 -26.45 -0.64 11.52
CA GLY A 144 -26.37 -1.95 12.18
C GLY A 144 -25.16 -2.79 11.77
N GLY A 145 -24.08 -2.16 11.29
CA GLY A 145 -22.81 -2.81 10.95
C GLY A 145 -22.64 -3.42 9.55
N PRO A 146 -23.44 -3.10 8.50
CA PRO A 146 -23.16 -3.62 7.17
C PRO A 146 -21.82 -3.10 6.63
N ASP A 147 -21.12 -3.95 5.88
CA ASP A 147 -19.93 -3.58 5.11
C ASP A 147 -20.39 -2.98 3.77
N THR A 148 -20.40 -1.65 3.69
CA THR A 148 -20.90 -0.92 2.52
C THR A 148 -19.83 -0.73 1.46
N ALA A 149 -18.58 -0.53 1.88
CA ALA A 149 -17.44 -0.32 1.01
C ALA A 149 -16.13 -0.59 1.74
N THR A 150 -15.17 -1.14 1.02
CA THR A 150 -13.81 -1.42 1.51
C THR A 150 -12.88 -0.23 1.24
N ARG A 151 -11.62 -0.29 1.69
CA ARG A 151 -10.64 0.80 1.52
C ARG A 151 -9.36 0.33 0.85
N ALA A 152 -8.71 1.23 0.12
CA ALA A 152 -7.33 1.07 -0.30
C ALA A 152 -6.45 1.98 0.59
N ARG A 153 -5.45 1.40 1.25
CA ARG A 153 -4.47 2.14 2.05
C ARG A 153 -3.11 2.04 1.39
N VAL A 154 -2.45 3.17 1.19
CA VAL A 154 -1.05 3.21 0.78
C VAL A 154 -0.19 2.79 1.97
N LEU A 155 0.74 1.87 1.73
CA LEU A 155 1.76 1.47 2.68
C LEU A 155 3.13 1.81 2.12
N GLY A 156 4.02 2.21 3.02
CA GLY A 156 5.45 2.36 2.76
C GLY A 156 6.24 1.57 3.78
N GLN A 157 7.12 0.69 3.31
CA GLN A 157 8.05 -0.05 4.18
C GLN A 157 9.47 0.23 3.73
N VAL A 158 10.33 0.63 4.66
CA VAL A 158 11.76 0.68 4.42
C VAL A 158 12.31 -0.73 4.60
N LYS A 159 12.95 -1.25 3.56
CA LYS A 159 13.55 -2.59 3.50
C LYS A 159 15.02 -2.46 3.10
N TRP A 160 15.75 -3.57 3.25
CA TRP A 160 17.14 -3.66 2.83
C TRP A 160 17.39 -4.94 2.03
N GLN A 161 18.41 -4.89 1.17
CA GLN A 161 18.92 -6.05 0.44
C GLN A 161 20.46 -6.01 0.47
N ALA A 162 21.09 -7.18 0.66
CA ALA A 162 22.54 -7.29 0.55
C ALA A 162 22.95 -7.10 -0.92
N ILE A 163 24.00 -6.31 -1.14
CA ILE A 163 24.56 -6.07 -2.47
C ILE A 163 26.00 -6.59 -2.54
N SER A 164 26.41 -6.97 -3.74
CA SER A 164 27.78 -7.37 -4.04
C SER A 164 28.67 -6.13 -4.22
N ASP A 165 29.98 -6.32 -4.09
CA ASP A 165 30.94 -5.22 -4.28
C ASP A 165 31.06 -4.76 -5.75
N ASP A 166 30.52 -5.55 -6.68
CA ASP A 166 30.46 -5.23 -8.11
C ASP A 166 29.20 -4.42 -8.48
N ASP A 167 28.23 -4.28 -7.57
CA ASP A 167 27.01 -3.51 -7.83
C ASP A 167 27.28 -2.00 -7.71
N GLU A 168 26.90 -1.26 -8.74
CA GLU A 168 26.98 0.20 -8.77
C GLU A 168 25.61 0.85 -8.53
N CYS A 169 25.59 2.13 -8.13
CA CYS A 169 24.34 2.87 -7.95
C CYS A 169 23.45 2.89 -9.21
N ASN A 170 24.04 2.75 -10.40
CA ASN A 170 23.31 2.75 -11.66
C ASN A 170 22.52 1.45 -11.90
N ASP A 171 22.85 0.36 -11.21
CA ASP A 171 22.17 -0.92 -11.35
C ASP A 171 20.78 -0.91 -10.69
N PHE A 172 20.53 0.05 -9.80
CA PHE A 172 19.28 0.23 -9.05
C PHE A 172 18.33 1.26 -9.68
N GLY A 173 18.33 1.37 -11.02
CA GLY A 173 17.53 2.32 -11.78
C GLY A 173 16.03 1.98 -11.89
N PRO A 174 15.28 2.67 -12.79
CA PRO A 174 13.81 2.54 -12.90
C PRO A 174 13.24 1.15 -13.21
N GLY A 175 14.06 0.22 -13.68
CA GLY A 175 13.67 -1.16 -13.98
C GLY A 175 14.08 -2.16 -12.90
N TRP A 176 14.78 -1.71 -11.86
CA TRP A 176 15.21 -2.57 -10.77
C TRP A 176 14.01 -2.99 -9.91
N VAL A 177 14.02 -4.24 -9.50
CA VAL A 177 13.01 -4.84 -8.64
C VAL A 177 13.74 -5.64 -7.56
N PRO A 178 13.40 -5.46 -6.27
CA PRO A 178 14.06 -6.17 -5.21
C PRO A 178 13.83 -7.68 -5.31
N GLU A 179 14.79 -8.45 -4.82
CA GLU A 179 14.67 -9.90 -4.80
C GLU A 179 13.46 -10.32 -3.95
N GLY A 180 12.63 -11.23 -4.48
CA GLY A 180 11.41 -11.68 -3.81
C GLY A 180 10.21 -10.74 -3.91
N ALA A 181 10.32 -9.59 -4.58
CA ALA A 181 9.17 -8.69 -4.80
C ALA A 181 8.17 -9.20 -5.85
N ASN A 182 8.54 -10.22 -6.63
CA ASN A 182 7.61 -10.89 -7.53
C ASN A 182 6.53 -11.62 -6.70
N SER A 183 5.29 -11.13 -6.80
CA SER A 183 4.14 -11.82 -6.20
C SER A 183 4.06 -13.24 -6.77
N THR A 184 4.20 -14.23 -5.89
CA THR A 184 4.05 -15.63 -6.30
C THR A 184 2.59 -15.99 -6.56
N GLY A 185 1.64 -15.12 -6.20
CA GLY A 185 0.19 -15.32 -6.39
C GLY A 185 -0.37 -16.56 -5.68
N ARG A 186 0.42 -17.22 -4.83
CA ARG A 186 0.04 -18.47 -4.17
C ARG A 186 -0.61 -18.16 -2.84
N LEU A 187 -1.94 -18.36 -2.79
CA LEU A 187 -2.71 -18.32 -1.56
C LEU A 187 -2.78 -19.75 -1.00
N ALA A 188 -2.23 -19.96 0.20
CA ALA A 188 -2.50 -21.14 0.99
C ALA A 188 -3.60 -20.80 2.00
N ALA A 189 -4.86 -21.03 1.62
CA ALA A 189 -5.98 -20.97 2.56
C ALA A 189 -6.32 -22.38 3.00
N ARG A 190 -6.37 -22.60 4.32
CA ARG A 190 -6.86 -23.82 4.94
C ARG A 190 -7.93 -23.42 5.94
N ALA A 191 -9.14 -23.91 5.75
CA ALA A 191 -10.15 -23.84 6.81
C ALA A 191 -9.66 -24.69 7.98
N GLU A 192 -9.77 -24.20 9.20
CA GLU A 192 -9.55 -24.99 10.41
C GLU A 192 -10.84 -25.78 10.67
N PRO A 193 -10.85 -27.11 10.47
CA PRO A 193 -12.08 -27.88 10.61
C PRO A 193 -12.39 -28.09 12.09
N ASP A 194 -13.56 -27.65 12.53
CA ASP A 194 -14.12 -28.09 13.80
C ASP A 194 -14.40 -29.61 13.77
N PRO A 195 -14.28 -30.31 14.91
CA PRO A 195 -14.60 -31.73 14.99
C PRO A 195 -16.07 -31.97 14.62
N PRO A 196 -16.38 -33.04 13.86
CA PRO A 196 -17.74 -33.29 13.38
C PRO A 196 -18.73 -33.45 14.53
N GLY A 197 -19.80 -32.66 14.49
CA GLY A 197 -20.93 -32.80 15.40
C GLY A 197 -21.59 -34.18 15.29
N THR A 198 -22.24 -34.62 16.37
CA THR A 198 -22.85 -35.96 16.51
C THR A 198 -24.06 -36.25 15.61
N LYS A 199 -24.40 -35.35 14.68
CA LYS A 199 -25.56 -35.48 13.79
C LYS A 199 -25.12 -35.40 12.33
N PRO A 200 -25.15 -36.51 11.56
CA PRO A 200 -24.60 -36.60 10.21
C PRO A 200 -25.30 -35.75 9.14
N CYS A 201 -26.38 -35.03 9.48
CA CYS A 201 -27.20 -34.28 8.52
C CYS A 201 -27.36 -32.79 8.86
N ILE A 202 -26.61 -32.26 9.84
CA ILE A 202 -26.65 -30.83 10.18
C ILE A 202 -25.34 -30.22 9.73
N VAL A 203 -25.40 -29.35 8.71
CA VAL A 203 -24.28 -28.46 8.39
C VAL A 203 -24.25 -27.40 9.51
N PRO A 204 -23.12 -27.24 10.23
CA PRO A 204 -23.03 -26.23 11.28
C PRO A 204 -23.27 -24.83 10.71
N GLU A 205 -23.83 -23.95 11.54
CA GLU A 205 -24.44 -22.67 11.15
C GLU A 205 -23.42 -21.61 10.65
N ASP A 206 -22.13 -21.91 10.71
CA ASP A 206 -21.02 -20.98 10.44
C ASP A 206 -20.19 -21.43 9.21
N ALA A 207 -20.85 -21.65 8.08
CA ALA A 207 -20.19 -21.91 6.79
C ALA A 207 -19.79 -20.62 6.04
#